data_AF-A0A5K1H7H1-F1
#
_entry.id   AF-A0A5K1H7H1-F1
#
_cell.length_a   1.000
_cell.length_b   1.000
_cell.length_c   1.000
_cell.angle_alpha   90.00
_cell.angle_beta   90.00
_cell.angle_gamma   90.00
#
_symmetry.space_group_name_H-M   'P 1'
#
loop_
_entity.id
_entity.type
_entity.pdbx_description
1 polymer ?
#
loop_
_entity_poly.entity_id
_entity_poly.type
_entity_poly.pdbx_seq_one_letter_code
_entity_poly.pdbx_strand_id
1 'polypeptide(L)'
;PIDEQLERGKRTRIPSTRYSTDEYIMFTDSGEPECYAEVLDDVRKDKWIKAMKDEMNSLYKNHTFDLVELPKGKKVLQNKWVYKLKNEGQGKLRYKARLVVK
;
A
#
# COMPACT_ATOMS: atom_id res chain seq x y z
N PRO A 1 -9.79 -22.11 12.78
CA PRO A 1 -8.54 -21.43 12.35
C PRO A 1 -8.26 -21.78 10.89
N ILE A 2 -8.78 -20.96 9.98
CA ILE A 2 -8.60 -21.14 8.53
C ILE A 2 -7.71 -19.99 8.10
N ASP A 3 -6.44 -20.30 7.84
CA ASP A 3 -5.55 -19.41 7.10
C ASP A 3 -6.13 -19.29 5.69
N GLU A 4 -6.86 -18.19 5.47
CA GLU A 4 -7.37 -17.81 4.16
C GLU A 4 -6.19 -17.33 3.31
N GLN A 5 -5.48 -18.31 2.75
CA GLN A 5 -4.50 -18.14 1.67
C GLN A 5 -5.15 -17.28 0.59
N LEU A 6 -4.71 -16.04 0.48
CA LEU A 6 -5.29 -15.03 -0.39
C LEU A 6 -4.93 -15.37 -1.85
N GLU A 7 -5.79 -16.12 -2.55
CA GLU A 7 -5.59 -16.41 -3.97
C GLU A 7 -5.60 -15.11 -4.80
N ARG A 8 -4.46 -14.86 -5.44
CA ARG A 8 -4.11 -13.66 -6.21
C ARG A 8 -5.04 -13.52 -7.43
N GLY A 9 -5.67 -12.35 -7.58
CA GLY A 9 -6.42 -12.03 -8.80
C GLY A 9 -5.52 -12.06 -10.03
N LYS A 10 -5.97 -12.72 -11.12
CA LYS A 10 -5.24 -12.97 -12.38
C LYS A 10 -4.99 -11.70 -13.24
N ARG A 11 -4.70 -10.55 -12.62
CA ARG A 11 -4.29 -9.35 -13.35
C ARG A 11 -2.83 -9.50 -13.76
N THR A 12 -2.60 -9.59 -15.07
CA THR A 12 -1.25 -9.49 -15.64
C THR A 12 -0.73 -8.07 -15.46
N ARG A 13 0.41 -7.95 -14.78
CA ARG A 13 1.08 -6.68 -14.54
C ARG A 13 1.73 -6.22 -15.84
N ILE A 14 1.30 -5.08 -16.37
CA ILE A 14 1.92 -4.50 -17.56
C ILE A 14 3.17 -3.71 -17.10
N PRO A 15 4.38 -4.09 -17.54
CA PRO A 15 5.59 -3.35 -17.20
C PRO A 15 5.55 -1.97 -17.86
N SER A 16 6.10 -0.97 -17.17
CA SER A 16 6.17 0.38 -17.72
C SER A 16 7.16 0.41 -18.89
N THR A 17 6.77 0.98 -20.03
CA THR A 17 7.66 1.18 -21.18
C THR A 17 8.69 2.30 -20.96
N ARG A 18 8.59 3.06 -19.86
CA ARG A 18 9.55 4.13 -19.51
C ARG A 18 10.84 3.62 -18.87
N TYR A 19 10.81 2.46 -18.24
CA TYR A 19 11.94 1.90 -17.52
C TYR A 19 12.33 0.58 -18.16
N SER A 20 13.62 0.24 -18.10
CA SER A 20 14.05 -1.11 -18.45
C SER A 20 13.34 -2.13 -17.56
N THR A 21 13.06 -3.31 -18.11
CA THR A 21 12.41 -4.42 -17.39
C THR A 21 13.12 -4.73 -16.07
N ASP A 22 14.45 -4.73 -16.07
CA ASP A 22 15.25 -5.01 -14.86
C ASP A 22 15.10 -3.91 -13.80
N GLU A 23 15.10 -2.65 -14.23
CA GLU A 23 14.87 -1.50 -13.34
C GLU A 23 13.44 -1.58 -12.75
N TYR A 24 12.45 -1.92 -13.58
CA TYR A 24 11.06 -2.07 -13.20
C TYR A 24 10.84 -3.23 -12.20
N ILE A 25 11.47 -4.39 -12.43
CA ILE A 25 11.39 -5.56 -11.52
C ILE A 25 12.04 -5.22 -10.18
N MET A 26 13.23 -4.61 -10.18
CA MET A 26 13.92 -4.18 -8.96
C MET A 26 13.07 -3.23 -8.10
N PHE A 27 12.40 -2.26 -8.72
CA PHE A 27 11.55 -1.31 -8.00
C PHE A 27 10.28 -1.92 -7.40
N THR A 28 9.89 -3.13 -7.79
CA THR A 28 8.53 -3.59 -7.55
C THR A 28 8.36 -4.95 -6.90
N ASP A 29 9.41 -5.79 -6.86
CA ASP A 29 9.35 -7.12 -6.25
C ASP A 29 10.30 -7.31 -5.06
N SER A 30 11.28 -6.42 -4.85
CA SER A 30 12.30 -6.63 -3.80
C SER A 30 11.93 -6.00 -2.45
N GLY A 31 10.93 -6.60 -1.78
CA GLY A 31 10.63 -6.34 -0.36
C GLY A 31 9.66 -5.21 -0.09
N GLU A 32 8.66 -4.98 -0.95
CA GLU A 32 7.50 -4.16 -0.56
C GLU A 32 6.54 -5.02 0.27
N PRO A 33 6.13 -4.60 1.48
CA PRO A 33 5.19 -5.36 2.27
C PRO A 33 3.82 -5.38 1.60
N GLU A 34 3.13 -6.51 1.63
CA GLU A 34 1.79 -6.66 1.07
C GLU A 34 0.70 -6.28 2.09
N CYS A 35 1.03 -6.28 3.38
CA CYS A 35 0.11 -5.98 4.46
C CYS A 35 0.74 -5.21 5.63
N TYR A 36 -0.10 -4.70 6.52
CA TYR A 36 0.36 -3.97 7.71
C TYR A 36 1.17 -4.85 8.67
N ALA A 37 0.85 -6.14 8.77
CA ALA A 37 1.61 -7.06 9.62
C ALA A 37 3.07 -7.19 9.13
N GLU A 38 3.28 -7.37 7.83
CA GLU A 38 4.61 -7.38 7.23
C GLU A 38 5.36 -6.06 7.39
N VAL A 39 4.64 -4.92 7.39
CA VAL A 39 5.26 -3.62 7.69
C VAL A 39 5.85 -3.60 9.09
N LEU A 40 5.17 -4.19 10.08
CA LEU A 40 5.64 -4.18 11.47
C LEU A 40 6.92 -5.01 11.66
N ASP A 41 7.07 -6.05 10.86
CA ASP A 41 8.24 -6.94 10.86
C ASP A 41 9.38 -6.44 9.95
N ASP A 42 9.13 -5.46 9.07
CA ASP A 42 10.15 -4.85 8.19
C ASP A 42 11.11 -3.96 9.00
N VAL A 43 12.40 -4.07 8.70
CA VAL A 43 13.47 -3.18 9.21
C VAL A 43 13.18 -1.70 8.92
N ARG A 44 12.43 -1.42 7.85
CA ARG A 44 12.05 -0.07 7.39
C ARG A 44 10.67 0.37 7.88
N LYS A 45 10.08 -0.31 8.88
CA LYS A 45 8.73 -0.04 9.41
C LYS A 45 8.45 1.43 9.68
N ASP A 46 9.41 2.18 10.22
CA ASP A 46 9.21 3.59 10.57
C ASP A 46 8.94 4.45 9.33
N LYS A 47 9.57 4.13 8.19
CA LYS A 47 9.36 4.83 6.92
C LYS A 47 7.97 4.51 6.33
N TRP A 48 7.54 3.26 6.45
CA TRP A 48 6.20 2.83 6.03
C TRP A 48 5.11 3.44 6.92
N ILE A 49 5.27 3.40 8.24
CA ILE A 49 4.35 4.01 9.21
C ILE A 49 4.25 5.52 8.98
N LYS A 50 5.38 6.19 8.71
CA LYS A 50 5.37 7.60 8.34
C LYS A 50 4.54 7.84 7.08
N ALA A 51 4.73 7.05 6.03
CA ALA A 51 3.94 7.16 4.81
C ALA A 51 2.43 6.90 5.04
N MET A 52 2.08 5.97 5.93
CA MET A 52 0.69 5.71 6.33
C MET A 52 0.07 6.91 7.06
N LYS A 53 0.81 7.52 7.99
CA LYS A 53 0.37 8.72 8.71
C LYS A 53 0.19 9.90 7.76
N ASP A 54 1.11 10.09 6.82
CA ASP A 54 1.02 11.15 5.81
C ASP A 54 -0.23 10.98 4.93
N GLU A 55 -0.55 9.76 4.50
CA GLU A 55 -1.77 9.45 3.75
C GLU A 55 -3.03 9.75 4.60
N MET A 56 -3.06 9.27 5.84
CA MET A 56 -4.20 9.49 6.74
C MET A 56 -4.44 10.98 6.99
N ASN A 57 -3.37 11.74 7.24
CA ASN A 57 -3.42 13.19 7.36
C ASN A 57 -3.92 13.86 6.08
N SER A 58 -3.53 13.36 4.91
CA SER A 58 -4.03 13.88 3.63
C SER A 58 -5.53 13.64 3.46
N LEU A 59 -6.04 12.47 3.84
CA LEU A 59 -7.47 12.16 3.78
C LEU A 59 -8.28 13.08 4.70
N TYR A 60 -7.78 13.33 5.91
CA TYR A 60 -8.40 14.27 6.84
C TYR A 60 -8.38 15.70 6.32
N LYS A 61 -7.24 16.18 5.82
CA LYS A 61 -7.11 17.54 5.25
C LYS A 61 -8.00 17.77 4.04
N ASN A 62 -8.21 16.73 3.23
CA ASN A 62 -9.06 16.81 2.05
C ASN A 62 -10.55 16.62 2.37
N HIS A 63 -10.92 16.34 3.63
CA HIS A 63 -12.29 16.04 4.05
C HIS A 63 -12.96 14.93 3.21
N THR A 64 -12.18 13.96 2.74
CA THR A 64 -12.68 12.85 1.90
C THR A 64 -13.01 11.60 2.70
N PHE A 65 -12.70 11.57 4.00
CA PHE A 65 -12.90 10.41 4.86
C PHE A 65 -13.22 10.84 6.29
N ASP A 66 -14.31 10.28 6.83
CA ASP A 66 -14.68 10.41 8.24
C ASP A 66 -14.73 9.02 8.87
N LEU A 67 -14.17 8.90 10.07
CA LEU A 67 -14.29 7.68 10.87
C LEU A 67 -15.66 7.68 11.54
N VAL A 68 -16.56 6.84 11.05
CA VAL A 68 -17.92 6.69 11.58
C VAL A 68 -18.15 5.28 12.10
N GLU A 69 -18.96 5.15 13.15
CA GLU A 69 -19.47 3.85 13.58
C GLU A 69 -20.31 3.21 12.46
N LEU A 70 -20.28 1.88 12.36
CA LEU A 70 -21.04 1.17 11.34
C LEU A 70 -22.54 1.41 11.53
N PRO A 71 -23.24 2.08 10.59
CA PRO A 71 -24.67 2.24 10.68
C PRO A 71 -25.40 0.89 10.59
N LYS A 72 -26.45 0.73 11.38
CA LYS A 72 -27.25 -0.50 11.43
C LYS A 72 -27.76 -0.86 10.03
N GLY A 73 -27.61 -2.13 9.65
CA GLY A 73 -28.10 -2.67 8.37
C GLY A 73 -27.25 -2.33 7.15
N LYS A 74 -26.06 -1.71 7.31
CA LYS A 74 -25.12 -1.50 6.21
C LYS A 74 -23.97 -2.51 6.25
N LYS A 75 -23.44 -2.84 5.07
CA LYS A 75 -22.24 -3.66 4.92
C LYS A 75 -21.00 -2.78 5.00
N VAL A 76 -20.02 -3.19 5.80
CA VAL A 76 -18.72 -2.52 5.89
C VAL A 76 -17.95 -2.77 4.59
N LEU A 77 -17.38 -1.73 4.01
CA LEU A 77 -16.38 -1.88 2.97
C LEU A 77 -15.05 -2.26 3.62
N GLN A 78 -14.51 -3.41 3.25
CA GLN A 78 -13.18 -3.80 3.70
C GLN A 78 -12.14 -2.87 3.06
N ASN A 79 -11.19 -2.39 3.86
CA ASN A 79 -10.08 -1.60 3.39
C ASN A 79 -8.77 -2.39 3.49
N LYS A 80 -7.78 -1.98 2.70
CA LYS A 80 -6.42 -2.52 2.73
C LYS A 80 -5.41 -1.42 2.46
N TRP A 81 -4.21 -1.61 2.99
CA TRP A 81 -3.07 -0.77 2.66
C TRP A 81 -2.36 -1.29 1.43
N VAL A 82 -1.94 -0.38 0.54
CA VAL A 82 -1.07 -0.68 -0.59
C VAL A 82 0.23 0.08 -0.39
N TYR A 83 1.33 -0.67 -0.32
CA TYR A 83 2.67 -0.14 -0.14
C TYR A 83 3.43 -0.16 -1.46
N LYS A 84 4.13 0.94 -1.75
CA LYS A 84 4.99 1.09 -2.91
C LYS A 84 6.23 1.91 -2.57
N LEU A 85 7.39 1.44 -3.01
CA LEU A 85 8.63 2.17 -3.02
C LEU A 85 8.76 2.85 -4.39
N LYS A 86 8.96 4.17 -4.39
CA LYS A 86 9.12 4.96 -5.61
C LYS A 86 10.50 5.58 -5.65
N ASN A 87 11.14 5.56 -6.81
CA ASN A 87 12.33 6.36 -7.05
C ASN A 87 11.89 7.80 -7.40
N GLU A 88 12.32 8.78 -6.62
CA GLU A 88 12.09 10.21 -6.90
C GLU A 88 13.14 10.79 -7.86
N GLY A 89 14.07 9.97 -8.36
CA GLY A 89 15.22 10.41 -9.13
C GLY A 89 16.45 10.60 -8.23
N GLN A 90 17.64 10.64 -8.85
CA GLN A 90 18.93 10.79 -8.16
C GLN A 90 19.19 9.76 -7.04
N GLY A 91 18.63 8.56 -7.16
CA GLY A 91 18.80 7.49 -6.17
C GLY A 91 18.01 7.68 -4.88
N LYS A 92 17.14 8.71 -4.79
CA LYS A 92 16.31 8.92 -3.61
C LYS A 92 15.05 8.04 -3.66
N LEU A 93 14.93 7.16 -2.68
CA LEU A 93 13.76 6.30 -2.50
C LEU A 93 12.72 6.99 -1.62
N ARG A 94 11.47 7.00 -2.11
CA ARG A 94 10.28 7.48 -1.40
C ARG A 94 9.33 6.33 -1.11
N TYR A 95 8.94 6.23 0.15
CA TYR A 95 7.97 5.27 0.63
C TYR A 95 6.57 5.86 0.43
N LYS A 96 5.68 5.07 -0.17
CA LYS A 96 4.28 5.42 -0.39
C LYS A 96 3.38 4.35 0.18
N ALA A 97 2.42 4.77 0.99
CA ALA A 97 1.31 3.94 1.45
C ALA A 97 0.00 4.57 0.97
N ARG A 98 -0.98 3.75 0.62
CA ARG A 98 -2.33 4.21 0.28
C ARG A 98 -3.38 3.31 0.89
N LEU A 99 -4.45 3.91 1.41
CA LEU A 99 -5.61 3.17 1.89
C LEU A 99 -6.60 3.01 0.73
N VAL A 100 -6.95 1.77 0.39
CA VAL A 100 -7.88 1.45 -0.70
C VAL A 100 -8.95 0.46 -0.23
N VAL A 101 -10.07 0.41 -0.93
CA VAL A 101 -11.10 -0.62 -0.71
C VAL A 101 -10.58 -1.97 -1.27
N LYS A 102 -10.84 -3.06 -0.56
CA LYS A 102 -10.43 -4.42 -0.91
C LYS A 102 -11.38 -5.07 -1.92
#